data_AF-A0A7C9CAQ3-F1
#
_entry.id   AF-A0A7C9CAQ3-F1
#
_cell.length_a   1.000
_cell.length_b   1.000
_cell.length_c   1.000
_cell.angle_alpha   90.00
_cell.angle_beta   90.00
_cell.angle_gamma   90.00
#
_symmetry.space_group_name_H-M   'P 1'
#
loop_
_entity.id
_entity.type
_entity.pdbx_description
1 polymer ?
#
loop_
_entity_poly.entity_id
_entity_poly.type
_entity_poly.pdbx_seq_one_letter_code
_entity_poly.pdbx_strand_id
1 'polypeptide(L)'
;PDFNAEDVESSFVELCREILQFYIEASSGQVAESTTSVGPHPSIPLSSRRRRELTSRAPLIVATLQAICTLADTSFEKNLGIFFPLISSLVTCEHGSRDIQVALSEMLSVSVGPVLLRSC
;
A
#
# COMPACT_ATOMS: atom_id res chain seq x y z
N PRO A 1 -8.61 -2.02 -31.50
CA PRO A 1 -7.59 -1.90 -30.44
C PRO A 1 -7.40 -3.28 -29.79
N ASP A 2 -6.27 -3.91 -30.08
CA ASP A 2 -5.90 -5.19 -29.47
C ASP A 2 -5.31 -4.85 -28.09
N PHE A 3 -6.09 -5.02 -27.03
CA PHE A 3 -5.59 -4.83 -25.68
C PHE A 3 -4.77 -6.07 -25.31
N ASN A 4 -3.45 -5.94 -25.29
CA ASN A 4 -2.60 -6.99 -24.75
C ASN A 4 -2.89 -7.15 -23.25
N ALA A 5 -3.20 -8.36 -22.81
CA ALA A 5 -3.49 -8.66 -21.41
C ALA A 5 -2.31 -8.29 -20.48
N GLU A 6 -1.08 -8.40 -20.97
CA GLU A 6 0.12 -8.00 -20.21
C GLU A 6 0.19 -6.48 -19.97
N ASP A 7 -0.23 -5.68 -20.96
CA ASP A 7 -0.24 -4.21 -20.84
C ASP A 7 -1.34 -3.76 -19.86
N VAL A 8 -2.47 -4.45 -19.84
CA VAL A 8 -3.57 -4.21 -18.89
C VAL A 8 -3.14 -4.56 -17.47
N GLU A 9 -2.52 -5.72 -17.28
CA GLU A 9 -2.02 -6.15 -15.97
C GLU A 9 -0.92 -5.22 -15.46
N SER A 10 0.02 -4.82 -16.31
CA SER A 10 1.06 -3.84 -15.97
C SER A 10 0.45 -2.52 -15.51
N SER A 11 -0.53 -2.00 -16.27
CA SER A 11 -1.24 -0.76 -15.91
C SER A 11 -2.00 -0.89 -14.59
N PHE A 12 -2.58 -2.06 -14.32
CA PHE A 12 -3.26 -2.35 -13.06
C PHE A 12 -2.29 -2.36 -11.87
N VAL A 13 -1.15 -3.04 -12.02
CA VAL A 13 -0.09 -3.10 -10.99
C VAL A 13 0.47 -1.70 -10.72
N GLU A 14 0.73 -0.93 -11.78
CA GLU A 14 1.18 0.45 -11.72
C GLU A 14 0.23 1.31 -10.89
N LEU A 15 -1.06 1.29 -11.24
CA LEU A 15 -2.09 2.06 -10.54
C LEU A 15 -2.22 1.66 -9.07
N CYS A 16 -2.19 0.36 -8.77
CA CYS A 16 -2.23 -0.11 -7.39
C CYS A 16 -1.02 0.39 -6.60
N ARG A 17 0.18 0.35 -7.20
CA ARG A 17 1.41 0.86 -6.59
C ARG A 17 1.29 2.35 -6.28
N GLU A 18 0.87 3.16 -7.25
CA GLU A 18 0.75 4.62 -7.10
C GLU A 18 -0.24 4.99 -5.98
N ILE A 19 -1.40 4.34 -5.93
CA ILE A 19 -2.41 4.60 -4.90
C ILE A 19 -1.86 4.33 -3.50
N LEU A 20 -1.20 3.18 -3.30
CA LEU A 20 -0.64 2.79 -2.01
C LEU A 20 0.52 3.74 -1.62
N GLN A 21 1.42 4.04 -2.56
CA GLN A 21 2.53 4.96 -2.34
C GLN A 21 2.04 6.34 -1.92
N PHE A 22 1.07 6.91 -2.64
CA PHE A 22 0.50 8.21 -2.32
C PHE A 22 -0.11 8.26 -0.92
N TYR A 23 -0.79 7.18 -0.49
CA TYR A 23 -1.32 7.10 0.87
C TYR A 23 -0.22 7.05 1.92
N ILE A 24 0.82 6.22 1.71
CA ILE A 24 1.94 6.09 2.63
C ILE A 24 2.64 7.44 2.82
N GLU A 25 2.96 8.14 1.73
CA GLU A 25 3.56 9.48 1.75
C GLU A 25 2.66 10.51 2.45
N ALA A 26 1.36 10.47 2.18
CA ALA A 26 0.40 11.32 2.87
C ALA A 26 0.29 11.00 4.37
N SER A 27 0.52 9.74 4.77
CA SER A 27 0.44 9.29 6.17
C SER A 27 1.71 9.55 6.99
N SER A 28 2.88 9.60 6.34
CA SER A 28 4.18 9.69 7.02
C SER A 28 4.55 11.09 7.50
N GLY A 29 3.68 12.10 7.31
CA GLY A 29 3.94 13.46 7.76
C GLY A 29 4.96 14.23 6.90
N GLN A 30 5.84 13.54 6.18
CA GLN A 30 6.93 14.10 5.38
C GLN A 30 6.42 14.69 4.06
N VAL A 31 5.77 15.85 4.12
CA VAL A 31 5.84 16.78 2.99
C VAL A 31 7.17 17.49 3.12
N ALA A 32 7.97 17.49 2.06
CA ALA A 32 9.32 18.05 2.00
C ALA A 32 9.45 19.44 2.64
N GLU A 33 9.84 19.50 3.91
CA GLU A 33 10.60 20.62 4.44
C GLU A 33 12.07 20.22 4.40
N SER A 34 12.69 20.54 3.27
CA SER A 34 14.14 20.57 3.11
C SER A 34 14.72 21.66 4.03
N THR A 35 14.82 21.40 5.33
CA THR A 35 15.70 22.15 6.22
C THR A 35 16.38 21.18 7.18
N THR A 36 17.66 20.96 6.90
CA THR A 36 18.71 20.58 7.83
C THR A 36 18.30 20.60 9.31
N SER A 37 18.03 19.44 9.90
CA SER A 37 18.29 19.28 11.33
C SER A 37 18.59 17.84 11.67
N VAL A 38 19.85 17.62 12.03
CA VAL A 38 20.39 16.42 12.66
C VAL A 38 19.81 16.35 14.09
N GLY A 39 18.88 15.43 14.33
CA GLY A 39 18.36 15.14 15.68
C GLY A 39 17.10 14.27 15.68
N PRO A 40 16.87 13.44 16.72
CA PRO A 40 15.64 12.66 16.87
C PRO A 40 14.51 13.61 17.30
N HIS A 41 13.88 14.27 16.33
CA HIS A 41 12.70 15.09 16.62
C HIS A 41 11.53 14.18 16.98
N PRO A 42 10.77 14.49 18.05
CA PRO A 42 9.54 13.76 18.38
C PRO A 42 8.59 13.79 17.18
N SER A 43 7.96 12.66 16.87
CA SER A 43 6.93 12.56 15.85
C SER A 43 5.82 13.56 16.15
N ILE A 44 5.80 14.67 15.41
CA ILE A 44 4.76 15.69 15.56
C ILE A 44 3.44 15.04 15.12
N PRO A 45 2.40 15.02 15.96
CA PRO A 45 1.12 14.42 15.60
C PRO A 45 0.58 15.06 14.32
N LEU A 46 0.08 14.25 13.38
CA LEU A 46 -0.55 14.77 12.17
C LEU A 46 -1.66 15.78 12.53
N SER A 47 -1.69 16.89 11.80
CA SER A 47 -2.75 17.88 11.95
C SER A 47 -4.13 17.20 11.79
N SER A 48 -5.12 17.64 12.57
CA SER A 48 -6.47 17.04 12.56
C SER A 48 -7.10 17.03 11.16
N ARG A 49 -6.79 18.04 10.35
CA ARG A 49 -7.21 18.13 8.94
C ARG A 49 -6.61 17.02 8.09
N ARG A 50 -5.29 16.79 8.18
CA ARG A 50 -4.60 15.73 7.43
C ARG A 50 -5.05 14.34 7.85
N ARG A 51 -5.29 14.12 9.15
CA ARG A 51 -5.88 12.86 9.64
C ARG A 51 -7.26 12.61 9.04
N ARG A 52 -8.14 13.63 9.02
CA ARG A 52 -9.48 13.51 8.42
C ARG A 52 -9.41 13.20 6.93
N GLU A 53 -8.50 13.85 6.21
CA GLU A 53 -8.25 13.58 4.79
C GLU A 53 -7.79 12.13 4.55
N LEU A 54 -6.82 11.65 5.31
CA LEU A 54 -6.36 10.25 5.24
C LEU A 54 -7.48 9.26 5.55
N THR A 55 -8.27 9.51 6.59
CA THR A 55 -9.44 8.66 6.92
C THR A 55 -10.44 8.62 5.77
N SER A 56 -10.69 9.76 5.10
CA SER A 56 -11.60 9.80 3.94
C SER A 56 -11.09 9.01 2.73
N ARG A 57 -9.78 8.78 2.63
CA ARG A 57 -9.14 7.98 1.57
C ARG A 57 -9.02 6.50 1.90
N ALA A 58 -9.28 6.10 3.15
CA ALA A 58 -9.16 4.70 3.56
C ALA A 58 -9.97 3.71 2.70
N PRO A 59 -11.20 4.01 2.24
CA PRO A 59 -11.94 3.10 1.36
C PRO A 59 -11.23 2.78 0.04
N LEU A 60 -10.51 3.75 -0.53
CA LEU A 60 -9.73 3.54 -1.75
C LEU A 60 -8.58 2.56 -1.51
N ILE A 61 -7.88 2.70 -0.37
CA ILE A 61 -6.76 1.82 -0.01
C ILE A 61 -7.25 0.40 0.25
N VAL A 62 -8.38 0.26 0.94
CA VAL A 62 -9.04 -1.04 1.14
C VAL A 62 -9.39 -1.67 -0.20
N ALA A 63 -10.01 -0.92 -1.11
CA ALA A 63 -10.36 -1.42 -2.44
C ALA A 63 -9.12 -1.81 -3.26
N THR A 64 -8.02 -1.05 -3.17
CA THR A 64 -6.76 -1.37 -3.82
C THR A 64 -6.15 -2.66 -3.28
N LEU A 65 -6.12 -2.85 -1.95
CA LEU A 65 -5.64 -4.10 -1.34
C LEU A 65 -6.48 -5.30 -1.78
N GLN A 66 -7.80 -5.15 -1.80
CA GLN A 66 -8.72 -6.18 -2.30
C GLN A 66 -8.51 -6.46 -3.79
N ALA A 67 -8.25 -5.44 -4.60
CA ALA A 67 -7.96 -5.61 -6.02
C ALA A 67 -6.65 -6.39 -6.23
N ILE A 68 -5.60 -6.13 -5.44
CA ILE A 68 -4.34 -6.89 -5.52
C ILE A 68 -4.59 -8.39 -5.23
N CYS A 69 -5.49 -8.74 -4.30
CA CYS A 69 -5.87 -10.14 -4.04
C CYS A 69 -6.51 -10.85 -5.25
N THR A 70 -6.95 -10.11 -6.28
CA THR A 70 -7.55 -10.70 -7.48
C THR A 70 -6.52 -11.10 -8.53
N LEU A 71 -5.26 -10.73 -8.35
CA LEU A 71 -4.16 -11.20 -9.19
C LEU A 71 -4.00 -12.71 -9.02
N ALA A 72 -3.71 -13.42 -10.12
CA ALA A 72 -3.30 -14.81 -10.05
C ALA A 72 -2.00 -14.96 -9.24
N ASP A 73 -1.82 -16.06 -8.52
CA ASP A 73 -0.65 -16.31 -7.66
C ASP A 73 0.69 -16.01 -8.36
N THR A 74 0.84 -16.42 -9.63
CA THR A 74 2.06 -16.20 -10.42
C THR A 74 2.28 -14.72 -10.77
N SER A 75 1.21 -13.97 -11.02
CA SER A 75 1.28 -12.53 -11.26
C SER A 75 1.60 -11.78 -9.97
N PHE A 76 0.96 -12.17 -8.85
CA PHE A 76 1.26 -11.60 -7.55
C PHE A 76 2.73 -11.84 -7.15
N GLU A 77 3.24 -13.06 -7.34
CA GLU A 77 4.64 -13.42 -7.08
C GLU A 77 5.61 -12.59 -7.94
N LYS A 78 5.34 -12.46 -9.24
CA LYS A 78 6.14 -11.63 -10.17
C LYS A 78 6.24 -10.16 -9.72
N ASN A 79 5.16 -9.64 -9.13
CA ASN A 79 5.07 -8.24 -8.68
C ASN A 79 5.36 -8.06 -7.19
N LEU A 80 5.76 -9.12 -6.48
CA LEU A 80 5.98 -9.07 -5.03
C LEU A 80 7.08 -8.07 -4.65
N GLY A 81 8.13 -7.95 -5.45
CA GLY A 81 9.19 -6.96 -5.24
C GLY A 81 8.69 -5.51 -5.26
N ILE A 82 7.59 -5.24 -5.96
CA ILE A 82 6.94 -3.92 -6.02
C ILE A 82 6.03 -3.73 -4.81
N PHE A 83 5.20 -4.72 -4.50
CA PHE A 83 4.18 -4.56 -3.46
C PHE A 83 4.73 -4.73 -2.04
N PHE A 84 5.75 -5.56 -1.83
CA PHE A 84 6.24 -5.88 -0.48
C PHE A 84 6.72 -4.64 0.31
N PRO A 85 7.51 -3.71 -0.25
CA PRO A 85 7.90 -2.50 0.47
C PRO A 85 6.71 -1.62 0.87
N LEU A 86 5.68 -1.54 0.00
CA LEU A 86 4.47 -0.76 0.26
C LEU A 86 3.62 -1.40 1.35
N ILE A 87 3.38 -2.71 1.26
CA ILE A 87 2.66 -3.48 2.28
C ILE A 87 3.36 -3.35 3.63
N SER A 88 4.68 -3.50 3.69
CA SER A 88 5.48 -3.33 4.90
C SER A 88 5.36 -1.92 5.49
N SER A 89 5.35 -0.89 4.63
CA SER A 89 5.12 0.48 5.06
C SER A 89 3.71 0.69 5.64
N LEU A 90 2.68 0.05 5.07
CA LEU A 90 1.31 0.09 5.58
C LEU A 90 1.14 -0.63 6.93
N VAL A 91 1.85 -1.74 7.15
CA VAL A 91 1.88 -2.42 8.46
C VAL A 91 2.43 -1.47 9.54
N THR A 92 3.46 -0.70 9.20
CA THR A 92 4.16 0.19 10.13
C THR A 92 3.55 1.60 10.24
N CYS A 93 2.46 1.88 9.51
CA CYS A 93 1.78 3.17 9.55
C CYS A 93 1.10 3.43 10.90
N GLU A 94 1.69 4.31 11.72
CA GLU A 94 1.18 4.73 13.04
C GLU A 94 -0.24 5.34 12.98
N HIS A 95 -0.62 5.92 11.84
CA HIS A 95 -1.91 6.57 11.62
C HIS A 95 -2.80 5.83 10.62
N GLY A 96 -2.59 4.53 10.43
CA GLY A 96 -3.44 3.70 9.57
C GLY A 96 -4.88 3.62 10.08
N SER A 97 -5.85 3.68 9.16
CA SER A 97 -7.24 3.36 9.49
C SER A 97 -7.35 1.89 9.92
N ARG A 98 -8.22 1.59 10.89
CA ARG A 98 -8.53 0.20 11.30
C ARG A 98 -8.95 -0.65 10.09
N ASP A 99 -9.73 -0.08 9.19
CA ASP A 99 -10.23 -0.79 8.01
C ASP A 99 -9.08 -1.19 7.06
N ILE A 100 -8.04 -0.35 6.96
CA ILE A 100 -6.83 -0.67 6.18
C ILE A 100 -6.10 -1.83 6.83
N GLN A 101 -5.94 -1.85 8.17
CA GLN A 101 -5.25 -2.93 8.87
C GLN A 101 -5.99 -4.28 8.74
N VAL A 102 -7.34 -4.26 8.79
CA VAL A 102 -8.16 -5.45 8.55
C VAL A 102 -7.97 -5.95 7.11
N ALA A 103 -8.11 -5.07 6.12
CA ALA A 103 -7.94 -5.43 4.72
C ALA A 103 -6.51 -5.94 4.41
N LEU A 104 -5.50 -5.37 5.05
CA LEU A 104 -4.11 -5.81 4.94
C LEU A 104 -3.92 -7.23 5.47
N SER A 105 -4.50 -7.52 6.64
CA SER A 105 -4.47 -8.86 7.24
C SER A 105 -5.18 -9.90 6.35
N GLU A 106 -6.32 -9.55 5.78
CA GLU A 106 -7.05 -10.41 4.84
C GLU A 106 -6.23 -10.65 3.58
N MET A 107 -5.68 -9.59 3.00
CA MET A 107 -4.86 -9.65 1.78
C MET A 107 -3.63 -10.53 1.96
N LEU A 108 -2.90 -10.40 3.07
CA LEU A 108 -1.76 -11.25 3.39
C LEU A 108 -2.16 -12.72 3.55
N SER A 109 -3.30 -12.98 4.21
CA SER A 109 -3.80 -14.34 4.41
C SER A 109 -4.14 -15.03 3.09
N VAL A 110 -4.73 -14.29 2.14
CA VAL A 110 -5.13 -14.82 0.83
C VAL A 110 -3.95 -14.92 -0.13
N SER A 111 -3.04 -13.95 -0.13
CA SER A 111 -2.04 -13.81 -1.22
C SER A 111 -0.67 -14.38 -0.86
N VAL A 112 -0.27 -14.36 0.42
CA VAL A 112 1.06 -14.84 0.84
C VAL A 112 1.07 -16.34 1.13
N GLY A 113 -0.01 -16.88 1.68
CA GLY A 113 -0.15 -18.32 1.97
C GLY A 113 0.11 -19.20 0.73
N PRO A 114 -0.58 -18.97 -0.41
CA PRO A 114 -0.39 -19.76 -1.62
C PRO A 114 1.02 -19.67 -2.21
N VAL A 115 1.66 -18.49 -2.19
CA VAL A 115 3.02 -18.29 -2.71
C VAL A 115 4.06 -19.06 -1.89
N LEU A 116 3.95 -19.00 -0.56
CA LEU A 116 4.88 -19.71 0.32
C LEU A 116 4.68 -21.24 0.29
N LEU A 117 3.43 -21.71 0.21
CA LEU A 117 3.11 -23.14 0.24
C LEU A 117 3.39 -23.87 -1.08
N ARG A 118 3.48 -23.16 -2.22
CA ARG A 118 3.91 -23.74 -3.51
C ARG A 118 5.43 -23.92 -3.63
N SER A 119 6.20 -23.33 -2.71
CA SER A 119 7.67 -23.38 -2.69
C SER A 119 8.24 -24.59 -1.93
N CYS A 120 7.37 -25.52 -1.48
CA CYS A 120 7.70 -26.75 -0.76
C CYS A 120 7.29 -27.97 -1.59
#